data_AF-A0A6N6L764-F1
#
_entry.id   AF-A0A6N6L764-F1
#
_cell.length_a   1.000
_cell.length_b   1.000
_cell.length_c   1.000
_cell.angle_alpha   90.00
_cell.angle_beta   90.00
_cell.angle_gamma   90.00
#
_symmetry.space_group_name_H-M   'P 1'
#
loop_
_entity.id
_entity.type
_entity.pdbx_description
1 polymer ?
#
loop_
_entity_poly.entity_id
_entity_poly.type
_entity_poly.pdbx_seq_one_letter_code
_entity_poly.pdbx_strand_id
1 'polypeptide(L)'
;MFFDGNIFWLLNGIIFVLVAAGFKAFADERGWVITWWKGLLAVVWYIIFSMSFYTWGTLIGEQFPAAGFRLFLVGLFTSLVLGVGLWRLMAINPKSEA
;
A
#
# COMPACT_ATOMS: atom_id res chain seq x y z
N MET A 1 -4.34 6.42 -24.72
CA MET A 1 -4.01 7.05 -23.43
C MET A 1 -2.55 6.74 -23.13
N PHE A 2 -1.74 7.71 -22.71
CA PHE A 2 -0.30 7.54 -22.43
C PHE A 2 -0.03 6.68 -21.17
N PHE A 3 -1.04 6.54 -20.30
CA PHE A 3 -1.10 5.55 -19.23
C PHE A 3 -2.08 4.46 -19.67
N ASP A 4 -1.57 3.33 -20.18
CA ASP A 4 -2.36 2.11 -20.29
C ASP A 4 -2.26 1.29 -18.99
N GLY A 5 -3.10 0.28 -18.84
CA GLY A 5 -3.08 -0.59 -17.65
C GLY A 5 -1.71 -1.25 -17.43
N ASN A 6 -0.95 -1.51 -18.50
CA ASN A 6 0.35 -2.16 -18.43
C ASN A 6 1.42 -1.26 -17.83
N ILE A 7 1.51 0.00 -18.28
CA ILE A 7 2.42 1.01 -17.73
C ILE A 7 2.09 1.28 -16.26
N PHE A 8 0.80 1.34 -15.91
CA PHE A 8 0.39 1.48 -14.51
C PHE A 8 0.95 0.33 -13.65
N TRP A 9 0.74 -0.92 -14.04
CA TRP A 9 1.21 -2.07 -13.27
C TRP A 9 2.74 -2.15 -13.22
N LEU A 10 3.44 -1.77 -14.30
CA LEU A 10 4.90 -1.69 -14.30
C LEU A 10 5.42 -0.66 -13.28
N LEU A 11 4.90 0.57 -13.32
CA LEU A 11 5.29 1.62 -12.39
C LEU A 11 4.92 1.26 -10.95
N ASN A 12 3.74 0.66 -10.75
CA ASN A 12 3.30 0.18 -9.45
C ASN A 12 4.21 -0.94 -8.93
N GLY A 13 4.69 -1.84 -9.80
CA GLY A 13 5.69 -2.86 -9.44
C GLY A 13 7.01 -2.25 -8.97
N ILE A 14 7.50 -1.19 -9.62
CA ILE A 14 8.70 -0.47 -9.18
C ILE A 14 8.46 0.17 -7.80
N ILE A 15 7.32 0.84 -7.63
CA ILE A 15 6.93 1.44 -6.35
C ILE A 15 6.83 0.36 -5.27
N PHE A 16 6.28 -0.81 -5.59
CA PHE A 16 6.15 -1.92 -4.66
C PHE A 16 7.50 -2.41 -4.16
N VAL A 17 8.48 -2.56 -5.05
CA VAL A 17 9.85 -2.95 -4.65
C VAL A 17 10.47 -1.90 -3.74
N LEU A 18 10.33 -0.61 -4.06
CA LEU A 18 10.83 0.48 -3.23
C LEU A 18 10.15 0.50 -1.85
N VAL A 19 8.83 0.32 -1.81
CA VAL A 19 8.05 0.25 -0.56
C VAL A 19 8.46 -0.97 0.25
N ALA A 20 8.63 -2.13 -0.37
CA ALA A 20 9.07 -3.34 0.32
C ALA A 20 10.49 -3.19 0.91
N ALA A 21 11.41 -2.58 0.15
CA ALA A 21 12.76 -2.30 0.61
C ALA A 21 12.78 -1.28 1.77
N GLY A 22 12.05 -0.17 1.63
CA GLY A 22 11.92 0.84 2.69
C GLY A 22 11.22 0.29 3.93
N PHE A 23 10.18 -0.53 3.74
CA PHE A 23 9.48 -1.20 4.84
C PHE A 23 10.41 -2.16 5.60
N LYS A 24 11.23 -2.93 4.89
CA LYS A 24 12.22 -3.82 5.51
C LYS A 24 13.23 -3.03 6.35
N ALA A 25 13.83 -1.99 5.78
CA ALA A 25 14.77 -1.13 6.49
C ALA A 25 14.13 -0.53 7.76
N PHE A 26 12.90 -0.02 7.63
CA PHE A 26 12.16 0.52 8.77
C PHE A 26 11.82 -0.52 9.84
N ALA A 27 11.46 -1.74 9.44
CA ALA A 27 11.19 -2.83 10.36
C ALA A 27 12.45 -3.25 11.14
N ASP A 28 13.61 -3.25 10.47
CA ASP A 28 14.90 -3.56 11.08
C ASP A 28 15.32 -2.47 12.09
N GLU A 29 15.17 -1.18 11.75
CA GLU A 29 15.42 -0.06 12.66
C GLU A 29 14.50 -0.07 13.88
N ARG A 30 13.24 -0.53 13.72
CA ARG A 30 12.26 -0.62 14.81
C ARG A 30 12.33 -1.92 15.60
N GLY A 31 13.24 -2.83 15.24
CA GLY A 31 13.36 -4.14 15.89
C GLY A 31 12.11 -5.00 15.74
N TRP A 32 11.32 -4.84 14.67
CA TRP A 32 10.09 -5.62 14.49
C TRP A 32 10.36 -7.06 14.08
N VAL A 33 9.58 -7.99 14.65
CA VAL A 33 9.50 -9.36 14.15
C VAL A 33 8.38 -9.44 13.13
N ILE A 34 8.75 -9.37 11.84
CA ILE A 34 7.82 -9.57 10.72
C ILE A 34 7.61 -11.08 10.51
N THR A 35 6.55 -11.62 11.10
CA THR A 35 6.06 -12.96 10.79
C THR A 35 5.38 -12.99 9.41
N TRP A 36 5.29 -14.15 8.76
CA TRP A 36 4.70 -14.29 7.42
C TRP A 36 3.30 -13.66 7.29
N TRP A 37 2.43 -13.81 8.31
CA TRP A 37 1.06 -13.28 8.27
C TRP A 37 1.02 -11.75 8.40
N LYS A 38 1.93 -11.17 9.18
CA LYS A 38 2.16 -9.70 9.25
C LYS A 38 2.62 -9.17 7.89
N GLY A 39 3.53 -9.89 7.24
CA GLY A 39 3.97 -9.59 5.87
C GLY A 39 2.81 -9.66 4.87
N LEU A 40 1.97 -10.70 4.94
CA LEU A 40 0.78 -10.83 4.10
C LEU A 40 -0.19 -9.66 4.31
N LEU A 41 -0.45 -9.25 5.55
CA LEU A 41 -1.30 -8.09 5.83
C LEU A 41 -0.73 -6.80 5.25
N ALA A 42 0.59 -6.60 5.29
CA ALA A 42 1.24 -5.45 4.67
C ALA A 42 1.08 -5.46 3.13
N VAL A 43 1.17 -6.64 2.50
CA VAL A 43 0.92 -6.80 1.06
C VAL A 43 -0.55 -6.49 0.72
N VAL A 44 -1.51 -7.03 1.48
CA VAL A 44 -2.94 -6.76 1.27
C VAL A 44 -3.23 -5.27 1.40
N TRP A 45 -2.65 -4.61 2.41
CA TRP A 45 -2.78 -3.17 2.57
C TRP A 45 -2.20 -2.38 1.39
N TYR A 46 -1.03 -2.79 0.89
CA TYR A 46 -0.42 -2.18 -0.28
C TYR A 46 -1.30 -2.33 -1.52
N ILE A 47 -1.94 -3.49 -1.72
CA ILE A 47 -2.90 -3.71 -2.81
C ILE A 47 -4.06 -2.72 -2.69
N ILE A 48 -4.64 -2.54 -1.50
CA ILE A 48 -5.75 -1.59 -1.29
C ILE A 48 -5.30 -0.14 -1.60
N PHE A 49 -4.10 0.23 -1.16
CA PHE A 49 -3.49 1.52 -1.48
C PHE A 49 -3.35 1.70 -3.00
N SER A 50 -2.77 0.72 -3.68
CA SER A 50 -2.58 0.73 -5.14
C SER A 50 -3.89 0.75 -5.92
N MET A 51 -4.92 0.02 -5.45
CA MET A 51 -6.25 0.03 -6.05
C MET A 51 -6.90 1.42 -5.98
N SER A 52 -6.61 2.21 -4.95
CA SER A 52 -7.13 3.59 -4.84
C SER A 52 -6.68 4.46 -6.03
N PHE A 53 -5.40 4.34 -6.43
CA PHE A 53 -4.87 5.03 -7.61
C PHE A 53 -5.35 4.42 -8.92
N TYR A 54 -5.42 3.09 -8.99
CA TYR A 54 -5.89 2.38 -10.18
C TYR A 54 -7.33 2.79 -10.54
N THR A 55 -8.25 2.70 -9.57
CA THR A 55 -9.66 3.05 -9.77
C THR A 55 -9.82 4.53 -10.16
N TRP A 56 -8.99 5.41 -9.61
CA TRP A 56 -8.99 6.82 -10.01
C TRP A 56 -8.59 7.01 -11.47
N GLY A 57 -7.46 6.41 -11.88
CA GLY A 57 -6.96 6.50 -13.25
C GLY A 57 -7.93 5.92 -14.27
N THR A 58 -8.51 4.75 -13.98
CA THR A 58 -9.51 4.11 -14.83
C THR A 58 -10.74 5.00 -15.01
N LEU A 59 -11.32 5.52 -13.93
CA LEU A 59 -12.54 6.33 -14.00
C LEU A 59 -12.32 7.72 -14.62
N ILE A 60 -11.11 8.28 -14.51
CA ILE A 60 -10.73 9.46 -15.32
C ILE A 60 -10.77 9.09 -16.80
N GLY A 61 -10.22 7.94 -17.18
CA GLY A 61 -10.23 7.46 -18.55
C GLY A 61 -11.64 7.24 -19.10
N GLU A 62 -12.55 6.74 -18.26
CA GLU A 62 -13.94 6.45 -18.61
C GLU A 62 -14.88 7.67 -18.54
N GLN A 63 -14.36 8.90 -18.43
CA GLN A 63 -15.15 10.14 -18.35
C GLN A 63 -16.02 10.27 -17.07
N PHE A 64 -15.64 9.57 -15.99
CA PHE A 64 -16.26 9.68 -14.67
C PHE A 64 -15.29 10.22 -13.58
N PRO A 65 -14.63 11.38 -13.78
CA PRO A 65 -13.57 11.86 -12.90
C PRO A 65 -14.05 12.15 -11.47
N ALA A 66 -15.29 12.62 -11.30
CA ALA A 66 -15.86 12.90 -9.97
C ALA A 66 -16.07 11.63 -9.14
N ALA A 67 -16.54 10.55 -9.76
CA ALA A 67 -16.67 9.25 -9.10
C ALA A 67 -15.30 8.66 -8.78
N GLY A 68 -14.35 8.76 -9.72
CA GLY A 68 -12.96 8.35 -9.53
C GLY A 68 -12.31 9.03 -8.34
N PHE A 69 -12.46 10.35 -8.23
CA PHE A 69 -11.86 11.11 -7.13
C PHE A 69 -12.49 10.76 -5.76
N ARG A 70 -13.80 10.51 -5.71
CA ARG A 70 -14.46 10.07 -4.46
C ARG A 70 -13.97 8.69 -4.01
N LEU A 71 -13.88 7.73 -4.93
CA LEU A 71 -13.39 6.39 -4.62
C LEU A 71 -11.90 6.40 -4.24
N PHE A 72 -11.10 7.23 -4.91
CA PHE A 72 -9.71 7.48 -4.54
C PHE A 72 -9.58 7.95 -3.10
N LEU A 73 -10.35 8.97 -2.70
CA LEU A 73 -10.30 9.51 -1.34
C LEU A 73 -10.77 8.49 -0.29
N VAL A 74 -11.83 7.74 -0.57
CA VAL A 74 -12.32 6.68 0.33
C VAL A 74 -11.28 5.56 0.47
N GLY A 75 -10.69 5.14 -0.65
CA GLY A 75 -9.62 4.15 -0.68
C GLY A 75 -8.40 4.60 0.11
N LEU A 76 -7.92 5.83 -0.13
CA LEU A 76 -6.80 6.41 0.60
C LEU A 76 -7.09 6.55 2.10
N PHE A 77 -8.28 7.03 2.47
CA PHE A 77 -8.68 7.13 3.88
C PHE A 77 -8.66 5.75 4.54
N THR A 78 -9.22 4.75 3.88
CA THR A 78 -9.21 3.36 4.36
C THR A 78 -7.79 2.83 4.51
N SER A 79 -6.93 3.06 3.51
CA SER A 79 -5.52 2.70 3.57
C SER A 79 -4.78 3.43 4.70
N LEU A 80 -5.07 4.69 4.99
CA LEU A 80 -4.46 5.40 6.11
C LEU A 80 -4.83 4.76 7.45
N VAL A 81 -6.12 4.51 7.68
CA VAL A 81 -6.61 3.88 8.91
C VAL A 81 -6.00 2.48 9.08
N LEU A 82 -6.06 1.66 8.03
CA LEU A 82 -5.45 0.32 8.04
C LEU A 82 -3.94 0.37 8.21
N GLY A 83 -3.27 1.38 7.65
CA GLY A 83 -1.82 1.57 7.77
C GLY A 83 -1.38 1.88 9.19
N VAL A 84 -2.15 2.72 9.91
CA VAL A 84 -1.93 2.96 11.34
C VAL A 84 -2.17 1.69 12.14
N GLY A 85 -3.24 0.95 11.85
CA GLY A 85 -3.54 -0.34 12.50
C GLY A 85 -2.43 -1.36 12.30
N LEU A 86 -1.95 -1.50 11.05
CA LEU A 86 -0.83 -2.35 10.68
C LEU A 86 0.43 -1.95 11.43
N TRP A 87 0.78 -0.67 11.47
CA TRP A 87 1.93 -0.19 12.23
C TRP A 87 1.86 -0.65 13.69
N ARG A 88 0.72 -0.41 14.37
CA ARG A 88 0.54 -0.84 15.76
C ARG A 88 0.69 -2.35 15.91
N LEU A 89 0.12 -3.12 14.99
CA LEU A 89 0.19 -4.58 14.98
C LEU A 89 1.62 -5.10 14.73
N MET A 90 2.39 -4.44 13.87
CA MET A 90 3.78 -4.79 13.61
C MET A 90 4.64 -4.64 14.85
N ALA A 91 4.38 -3.61 15.65
CA ALA A 91 5.09 -3.32 16.90
C ALA A 91 4.79 -4.29 18.05
N ILE A 92 3.80 -5.19 17.91
CA ILE A 92 3.54 -6.23 18.91
C ILE A 92 4.63 -7.30 18.83
N ASN A 93 5.25 -7.60 19.96
CA ASN A 93 6.39 -8.52 20.11
C ASN A 93 7.64 -8.07 19.33
N PRO A 94 8.30 -6.97 19.74
CA PRO A 94 9.59 -6.59 19.17
C PRO A 94 10.64 -7.68 19.46
N LYS A 95 11.70 -7.74 18.64
CA LYS A 95 12.87 -8.59 18.91
C LYS A 95 13.37 -8.22 20.31
N SER A 96 13.29 -9.16 21.25
CA SER A 96 13.98 -9.05 22.53
C SER A 96 15.46 -8.89 22.22
N GLU A 97 16.08 -7.81 22.70
CA GLU A 97 17.54 -7.82 22.83
C GLU A 97 17.89 -9.01 23.73
N ALA A 98 18.81 -9.85 23.25
CA ALA A 98 19.39 -10.97 23.98
C ALA A 98 20.74 -10.55 24.52
#